data_AF-A0A959CMA3-F1
#
_entry.id   AF-A0A959CMA3-F1
#
_cell.length_a   1.000
_cell.length_b   1.000
_cell.length_c   1.000
_cell.angle_alpha   90.00
_cell.angle_beta   90.00
_cell.angle_gamma   90.00
#
_symmetry.space_group_name_H-M   'P 1'
#
loop_
_entity.id
_entity.type
_entity.pdbx_description
1 polymer ?
#
loop_
_entity_poly.entity_id
_entity_poly.type
_entity_poly.pdbx_seq_one_letter_code
_entity_poly.pdbx_strand_id
1 'polypeptide(L)'
;MQTEIKNRWVNKDGSLDMNELLKAFQQFWRENSGIWQEKYQYKEAAPHLILQAFLQRVINAGGDILREYAANRNRMDLCVRYGSNKYPIEIKLHYGPKTIPEGLEQLGGYMDEVGETTGWLVVFDRREEASWEERIYWKTEAEGGRTIHVVGA
;
A
#
# COMPACT_ATOMS: atom_id res chain seq x y z
N MET A 1 -21.33 21.51 18.18
CA MET A 1 -19.91 21.77 17.85
C MET A 1 -19.31 20.42 17.48
N GLN A 2 -19.19 20.10 16.19
CA GLN A 2 -18.52 18.87 15.78
C GLN A 2 -17.03 19.11 15.96
N THR A 3 -16.38 18.33 16.81
CA THR A 3 -14.93 18.31 16.93
C THR A 3 -14.40 17.81 15.60
N GLU A 4 -13.73 18.66 14.82
CA GLU A 4 -12.93 18.20 13.68
C GLU A 4 -11.93 17.18 14.23
N ILE A 5 -12.16 15.90 13.96
CA ILE A 5 -11.16 14.87 14.21
C ILE A 5 -10.05 15.17 13.21
N LYS A 6 -8.99 15.82 13.69
CA LYS A 6 -7.80 16.08 12.89
C LYS A 6 -7.23 14.72 12.49
N ASN A 7 -7.41 14.36 11.23
CA ASN A 7 -6.90 13.12 10.69
C ASN A 7 -5.36 13.14 10.82
N ARG A 8 -4.80 12.26 11.67
CA ARG A 8 -3.37 12.27 12.04
C ARG A 8 -2.43 12.06 10.85
N TRP A 9 -2.95 11.60 9.73
CA TRP A 9 -2.21 11.33 8.51
C TRP A 9 -2.36 12.45 7.47
N VAL A 10 -3.01 13.56 7.81
CA VAL A 10 -3.17 14.70 6.88
C VAL A 10 -2.20 15.80 7.26
N ASN A 11 -1.33 16.14 6.32
CA ASN A 11 -0.36 17.21 6.41
C ASN A 11 -1.05 18.58 6.47
N LYS A 12 -0.29 19.62 6.86
CA LYS A 12 -0.81 20.99 6.94
C LYS A 12 -1.28 21.55 5.59
N ASP A 13 -0.73 21.04 4.49
CA ASP A 13 -1.10 21.41 3.13
C ASP A 13 -2.32 20.63 2.58
N GLY A 14 -2.92 19.75 3.40
CA GLY A 14 -4.06 18.92 3.02
C GLY A 14 -3.68 17.65 2.25
N SER A 15 -2.39 17.37 2.03
CA SER A 15 -1.94 16.10 1.47
C SER A 15 -1.96 14.98 2.52
N LEU A 16 -2.15 13.75 2.08
CA LEU A 16 -2.02 12.56 2.91
C LEU A 16 -0.54 12.18 3.08
N ASP A 17 -0.11 11.98 4.32
CA ASP A 17 1.16 11.35 4.68
C ASP A 17 1.02 9.82 4.55
N MET A 18 1.19 9.36 3.31
CA MET A 18 1.15 7.93 2.97
C MET A 18 2.24 7.12 3.66
N ASN A 19 3.39 7.74 3.98
CA ASN A 19 4.48 7.05 4.64
C ASN A 19 4.10 6.70 6.08
N GLU A 20 3.60 7.67 6.84
CA GLU A 20 3.12 7.42 8.20
C GLU A 20 1.88 6.53 8.23
N LEU A 21 1.03 6.60 7.20
CA LEU A 21 -0.12 5.71 7.05
C LEU A 21 0.30 4.25 6.87
N LEU A 22 1.26 3.98 5.98
CA LEU A 22 1.72 2.61 5.72
C LEU A 22 2.61 2.07 6.84
N LYS A 23 3.35 2.92 7.57
CA LYS A 23 4.01 2.51 8.82
C LYS A 23 3.00 2.09 9.88
N ALA A 24 1.90 2.83 10.02
CA ALA A 24 0.81 2.43 10.91
C ALA A 24 0.17 1.11 10.46
N PHE A 25 0.05 0.89 9.14
CA PHE A 25 -0.38 -0.39 8.60
C PHE A 25 0.58 -1.54 8.94
N GLN A 26 1.90 -1.35 8.82
CA GLN A 26 2.91 -2.36 9.19
C GLN A 26 2.74 -2.80 10.65
N GLN A 27 2.54 -1.84 11.57
CA GLN A 27 2.30 -2.15 12.97
C GLN A 27 0.98 -2.92 13.17
N PHE A 28 -0.10 -2.44 12.56
CA PHE A 28 -1.39 -3.13 12.60
C PHE A 28 -1.28 -4.57 12.07
N TRP A 29 -0.59 -4.76 10.96
CA TRP A 29 -0.37 -6.06 10.35
C TRP A 29 0.42 -6.97 11.27
N ARG A 30 1.51 -6.47 11.89
CA ARG A 30 2.30 -7.21 12.89
C ARG A 30 1.46 -7.77 14.03
N GLU A 31 0.55 -6.96 14.55
CA GLU A 31 -0.27 -7.30 15.71
C GLU A 31 -1.44 -8.23 15.37
N ASN A 32 -1.94 -8.19 14.13
CA ASN A 32 -3.23 -8.79 13.79
C ASN A 32 -3.15 -9.92 12.75
N SER A 33 -2.07 -10.04 11.96
CA SER A 33 -1.99 -10.94 10.78
C SER A 33 -2.24 -12.42 11.11
N GLY A 34 -1.82 -12.89 12.28
CA GLY A 34 -1.94 -14.29 12.70
C GLY A 34 -3.38 -14.82 12.71
N ILE A 35 -4.35 -13.99 13.10
CA ILE A 35 -5.78 -14.36 13.12
C ILE A 35 -6.30 -14.64 11.70
N TRP A 36 -5.71 -14.00 10.68
CA TRP A 36 -6.15 -14.09 9.29
C TRP A 36 -5.52 -15.27 8.55
N GLN A 37 -4.34 -15.73 8.98
CA GLN A 37 -3.67 -16.90 8.40
C GLN A 37 -4.46 -18.21 8.66
N GLU A 38 -5.11 -18.31 9.82
CA GLU A 38 -5.88 -19.50 10.22
C GLU A 38 -7.32 -19.52 9.66
N LYS A 39 -7.94 -18.35 9.49
CA LYS A 39 -9.39 -18.24 9.22
C LYS A 39 -9.78 -18.16 7.74
N TYR A 40 -8.87 -17.81 6.83
CA TYR A 40 -9.25 -17.52 5.45
C TYR A 40 -8.97 -18.69 4.49
N GLN A 41 -10.04 -19.16 3.83
CA GLN A 41 -9.93 -20.00 2.62
C GLN A 41 -9.25 -19.26 1.45
N TYR A 42 -9.14 -17.93 1.52
CA TYR A 42 -8.59 -17.05 0.47
C TYR A 42 -7.22 -16.46 0.87
N LYS A 43 -6.23 -17.32 1.13
CA LYS A 43 -4.88 -16.91 1.57
C LYS A 43 -4.18 -15.92 0.62
N GLU A 44 -4.55 -15.93 -0.65
CA GLU A 44 -4.02 -15.05 -1.70
C GLU A 44 -4.62 -13.63 -1.65
N ALA A 45 -5.93 -13.54 -1.45
CA ALA A 45 -6.64 -12.26 -1.50
C ALA A 45 -6.65 -11.54 -0.14
N ALA A 46 -6.49 -12.26 0.97
CA ALA A 46 -6.65 -11.69 2.31
C ALA A 46 -5.73 -10.49 2.60
N PRO A 47 -4.40 -10.52 2.33
CA PRO A 47 -3.54 -9.37 2.61
C PRO A 47 -3.95 -8.13 1.83
N HIS A 48 -4.29 -8.30 0.55
CA HIS A 48 -4.82 -7.25 -0.32
C HIS A 48 -6.09 -6.62 0.26
N LEU A 49 -7.07 -7.45 0.66
CA LEU A 49 -8.34 -6.98 1.22
C LEU A 49 -8.16 -6.25 2.56
N ILE A 50 -7.21 -6.71 3.38
CA ILE A 50 -6.93 -6.12 4.70
C ILE A 50 -6.29 -4.74 4.53
N LEU A 51 -5.32 -4.58 3.62
CA LEU A 51 -4.77 -3.27 3.30
C LEU A 51 -5.84 -2.32 2.75
N GLN A 52 -6.67 -2.78 1.83
CA GLN A 52 -7.78 -2.00 1.29
C GLN A 52 -8.74 -1.52 2.39
N ALA A 53 -9.16 -2.43 3.28
CA ALA A 53 -10.03 -2.08 4.40
C ALA A 53 -9.35 -1.10 5.38
N PHE A 54 -8.04 -1.24 5.61
CA PHE A 54 -7.28 -0.33 6.45
C PHE A 54 -7.23 1.08 5.86
N LEU A 55 -6.88 1.19 4.58
CA LEU A 55 -6.86 2.47 3.84
C LEU A 55 -8.25 3.12 3.83
N GLN A 56 -9.32 2.33 3.64
CA GLN A 56 -10.69 2.85 3.54
C GLN A 56 -11.11 3.57 4.83
N ARG A 57 -10.71 3.06 6.00
CA ARG A 57 -11.03 3.69 7.30
C ARG A 57 -10.39 5.06 7.45
N VAL A 58 -9.18 5.24 6.95
CA VAL A 58 -8.46 6.52 7.00
C VAL A 58 -9.07 7.54 6.05
N ILE A 59 -9.60 7.05 4.94
CA ILE A 59 -10.12 7.84 3.85
C ILE A 59 -11.58 8.26 4.10
N ASN A 60 -12.37 7.47 4.84
CA ASN A 60 -13.71 7.88 5.31
C ASN A 60 -13.70 9.13 6.23
N ALA A 61 -12.53 9.64 6.63
CA ALA A 61 -12.36 10.90 7.34
C ALA A 61 -12.04 12.11 6.43
N GLY A 62 -12.20 12.00 5.09
CA GLY A 62 -12.11 13.16 4.18
C GLY A 62 -11.60 12.92 2.74
N GLY A 63 -11.48 11.68 2.25
CA GLY A 63 -11.04 11.37 0.88
C GLY A 63 -11.78 10.19 0.24
N ASP A 64 -11.27 9.68 -0.88
CA ASP A 64 -11.82 8.51 -1.61
C ASP A 64 -10.74 7.48 -2.03
N ILE A 65 -11.04 6.18 -1.96
CA ILE A 65 -10.20 5.16 -2.63
C ILE A 65 -10.74 4.98 -4.04
N LEU A 66 -9.92 5.26 -5.06
CA LEU A 66 -10.24 4.80 -6.40
C LEU A 66 -9.65 3.42 -6.61
N ARG A 67 -10.56 2.47 -6.82
CA ARG A 67 -10.19 1.15 -7.28
C ARG A 67 -10.20 1.14 -8.80
N GLU A 68 -9.03 1.32 -9.41
CA GLU A 68 -8.90 1.23 -10.86
C GLU A 68 -8.77 -0.23 -11.27
N TYR A 69 -9.91 -0.85 -11.58
CA TYR A 69 -9.91 -2.10 -12.32
C TYR A 69 -9.61 -1.81 -13.79
N ALA A 70 -8.34 -1.86 -14.19
CA ALA A 70 -7.98 -1.87 -15.61
C ALA A 70 -8.42 -3.20 -16.22
N ALA A 71 -9.64 -3.26 -16.75
CA ALA A 71 -10.30 -4.49 -17.21
C ALA A 71 -9.57 -5.23 -18.37
N ASN A 72 -8.51 -4.67 -18.97
CA ASN A 72 -7.93 -5.19 -20.21
C ASN A 72 -6.39 -5.33 -20.27
N ARG A 73 -5.59 -5.01 -19.23
CA ARG A 73 -4.11 -5.08 -19.32
C ARG A 73 -3.44 -5.36 -17.97
N ASN A 74 -3.36 -6.64 -17.54
CA ASN A 74 -2.62 -7.09 -16.36
C ASN A 74 -2.58 -6.07 -15.18
N ARG A 75 -3.81 -5.71 -14.80
CA ARG A 75 -4.37 -5.14 -13.57
C ARG A 75 -3.39 -4.69 -12.47
N MET A 76 -3.39 -3.38 -12.26
CA MET A 76 -2.90 -2.67 -11.07
C MET A 76 -3.91 -2.78 -9.93
N ASP A 77 -3.44 -2.72 -8.68
CA ASP A 77 -4.27 -3.00 -7.51
C ASP A 77 -5.00 -1.77 -6.94
N LEU A 78 -4.34 -0.62 -6.73
CA LEU A 78 -4.91 0.53 -6.00
C LEU A 78 -4.32 1.91 -6.36
N CYS A 79 -5.16 2.94 -6.37
CA CYS A 79 -4.73 4.33 -6.21
C CYS A 79 -5.60 5.04 -5.18
N VAL A 80 -4.95 5.51 -4.12
CA VAL A 80 -5.63 6.34 -3.12
C VAL A 80 -5.74 7.76 -3.67
N ARG A 81 -6.91 8.39 -3.51
CA ARG A 81 -7.11 9.80 -3.81
C ARG A 81 -7.50 10.58 -2.56
N TYR A 82 -6.79 11.66 -2.31
CA TYR A 82 -7.08 12.54 -1.20
C TYR A 82 -6.95 13.99 -1.67
N GLY A 83 -8.10 14.69 -1.74
CA GLY A 83 -8.19 15.97 -2.43
C GLY A 83 -7.82 15.83 -3.91
N SER A 84 -6.88 16.66 -4.37
CA SER A 84 -6.35 16.62 -5.74
C SER A 84 -5.18 15.64 -5.94
N ASN A 85 -4.67 15.02 -4.86
CA ASN A 85 -3.49 14.17 -4.92
C ASN A 85 -3.85 12.72 -5.21
N LYS A 86 -2.96 12.01 -5.93
CA LYS A 86 -3.03 10.57 -6.18
C LYS A 86 -1.84 9.87 -5.56
N TYR A 87 -2.07 8.68 -5.05
CA TYR A 87 -1.06 7.86 -4.39
C TYR A 87 -1.09 6.45 -4.98
N PRO A 88 -0.26 6.17 -5.99
CA PRO A 88 -0.16 4.87 -6.64
C PRO A 88 0.36 3.79 -5.69
N ILE A 89 -0.35 2.67 -5.59
CA ILE A 89 0.06 1.53 -4.76
C ILE A 89 0.00 0.26 -5.59
N GLU A 90 1.14 -0.43 -5.67
CA GLU A 90 1.23 -1.79 -6.19
C GLU A 90 1.33 -2.77 -5.03
N ILE A 91 0.61 -3.89 -5.09
CA ILE A 91 0.65 -4.90 -4.04
C ILE A 91 1.23 -6.18 -4.61
N LYS A 92 2.10 -6.83 -3.83
CA LYS A 92 2.66 -8.14 -4.17
C LYS A 92 2.59 -9.08 -2.99
N LEU A 93 2.47 -10.36 -3.30
CA LEU A 93 2.84 -11.42 -2.38
C LEU A 93 4.27 -11.86 -2.70
N HIS A 94 5.07 -12.08 -1.66
CA HIS A 94 6.43 -12.59 -1.82
C HIS A 94 6.39 -14.02 -2.35
N TYR A 95 6.95 -14.21 -3.54
CA TYR A 95 7.12 -15.51 -4.20
C TYR A 95 8.57 -15.85 -4.48
N GLY A 96 9.48 -14.88 -4.35
CA GLY A 96 10.90 -15.07 -4.54
C GLY A 96 11.60 -13.80 -4.99
N PRO A 97 12.84 -13.91 -5.50
CA PRO A 97 13.70 -12.76 -5.77
C PRO A 97 13.18 -11.82 -6.87
N LYS A 98 12.27 -12.30 -7.73
CA LYS A 98 11.67 -11.50 -8.80
C LYS A 98 10.49 -10.64 -8.36
N THR A 99 9.90 -10.91 -7.19
CA THR A 99 8.70 -10.22 -6.73
C THR A 99 8.89 -8.69 -6.68
N ILE A 100 10.02 -8.23 -6.14
CA ILE A 100 10.30 -6.80 -6.01
C ILE A 100 10.62 -6.19 -7.39
N PRO A 101 11.57 -6.71 -8.19
CA PRO A 101 11.85 -6.16 -9.53
C PRO A 101 10.61 -6.05 -10.42
N GLU A 102 9.78 -7.10 -10.48
CA GLU A 102 8.54 -7.07 -11.29
C GLU A 102 7.53 -6.06 -10.74
N GLY A 103 7.42 -5.93 -9.42
CA GLY A 103 6.57 -4.92 -8.78
C GLY A 103 7.05 -3.48 -9.05
N LEU A 104 8.35 -3.23 -9.07
CA LEU A 104 8.93 -1.92 -9.39
C LEU A 104 8.64 -1.52 -10.84
N GLU A 105 8.79 -2.44 -11.79
CA GLU A 105 8.49 -2.20 -13.20
C GLU A 105 7.00 -1.86 -13.41
N GLN A 106 6.11 -2.65 -12.79
CA GLN A 106 4.66 -2.44 -12.90
C GLN A 106 4.22 -1.14 -12.26
N LEU A 107 4.69 -0.83 -11.05
CA LEU A 107 4.39 0.42 -10.36
C LEU A 107 4.96 1.63 -11.13
N GLY A 108 6.16 1.51 -11.69
CA GLY A 108 6.75 2.55 -12.53
C GLY A 108 5.90 2.87 -13.76
N GLY A 109 5.41 1.84 -14.46
CA GLY A 109 4.46 2.01 -15.56
C GLY A 109 3.16 2.68 -15.11
N TYR A 110 2.63 2.30 -13.94
CA TYR A 110 1.42 2.92 -13.40
C TYR A 110 1.62 4.40 -13.09
N MET A 111 2.73 4.73 -12.42
CA MET A 111 3.08 6.09 -12.06
C MET A 111 3.15 6.99 -13.30
N ASP A 112 3.69 6.50 -14.42
CA ASP A 112 3.69 7.21 -15.70
C ASP A 112 2.26 7.45 -16.23
N GLU A 113 1.37 6.45 -16.14
CA GLU A 113 -0.02 6.57 -16.60
C GLU A 113 -0.83 7.60 -15.81
N VAL A 114 -0.65 7.64 -14.48
CA VAL A 114 -1.33 8.62 -13.63
C VAL A 114 -0.56 9.93 -13.50
N GLY A 115 0.64 10.05 -14.06
CA GLY A 115 1.45 11.28 -14.01
C GLY A 115 1.94 11.62 -12.59
N GLU A 116 2.24 10.62 -11.78
CA GLU A 116 2.81 10.78 -10.43
C GLU A 116 4.29 10.37 -10.40
N THR A 117 5.08 11.01 -9.54
CA THR A 117 6.52 10.70 -9.40
C THR A 117 6.86 9.94 -8.13
N THR A 118 5.89 9.70 -7.26
CA THR A 118 6.05 8.90 -6.04
C THR A 118 5.02 7.77 -5.98
N GLY A 119 5.43 6.56 -5.57
CA GLY A 119 4.55 5.41 -5.41
C GLY A 119 5.00 4.45 -4.30
N TRP A 120 4.12 3.51 -3.93
CA TRP A 120 4.37 2.53 -2.88
C TRP A 120 4.18 1.10 -3.38
N LEU A 121 5.23 0.28 -3.27
CA LEU A 121 5.16 -1.16 -3.52
C LEU A 121 5.03 -1.89 -2.19
N VAL A 122 3.84 -2.41 -1.88
CA VAL A 122 3.59 -3.16 -0.63
C VAL A 122 3.80 -4.66 -0.89
N VAL A 123 4.75 -5.27 -0.19
CA VAL A 123 5.13 -6.68 -0.38
C VAL A 123 4.78 -7.48 0.86
N PHE A 124 3.79 -8.36 0.72
CA PHE A 124 3.36 -9.26 1.78
C PHE A 124 4.18 -10.55 1.81
N ASP A 125 4.87 -10.82 2.90
CA ASP A 125 5.62 -12.07 3.09
C ASP A 125 4.89 -13.03 4.02
N ARG A 126 4.46 -14.17 3.46
CA ARG A 126 3.67 -15.19 4.15
C ARG A 126 4.47 -16.43 4.54
N ARG A 127 5.78 -16.43 4.30
CA ARG A 127 6.67 -17.55 4.65
C ARG A 127 6.65 -17.76 6.16
N GLU A 128 6.29 -18.95 6.63
CA GLU A 128 6.16 -19.25 8.06
C GLU A 128 7.49 -19.06 8.80
N GLU A 129 8.61 -19.33 8.12
CA GLU A 129 9.97 -19.24 8.64
C GLU A 129 10.54 -17.81 8.68
N ALA A 130 9.91 -16.85 7.99
CA ALA A 130 10.39 -15.46 7.96
C ALA A 130 10.10 -14.75 9.29
N SER A 131 11.14 -14.14 9.85
CA SER A 131 11.06 -13.28 11.04
C SER A 131 10.31 -11.97 10.75
N TRP A 132 9.82 -11.31 11.80
CA TRP A 132 9.16 -10.01 11.62
C TRP A 132 10.11 -8.93 11.08
N GLU A 133 11.41 -9.05 11.36
CA GLU A 133 12.47 -8.19 10.84
C GLU A 133 12.68 -8.38 9.34
N GLU A 134 12.42 -9.59 8.81
CA GLU A 134 12.43 -9.86 7.37
C GLU A 134 11.14 -9.40 6.68
N ARG A 135 9.99 -9.51 7.36
CA ARG A 135 8.69 -9.13 6.81
C ARG A 135 8.47 -7.62 6.83
N ILE A 136 8.83 -6.94 7.91
CA ILE A 136 8.58 -5.51 8.12
C ILE A 136 9.85 -4.71 7.85
N TYR A 137 9.90 -4.12 6.66
CA TYR A 137 11.00 -3.25 6.25
C TYR A 137 10.49 -2.07 5.42
N TRP A 138 11.36 -1.08 5.26
CA TRP A 138 11.13 0.05 4.38
C TRP A 138 12.39 0.33 3.56
N LYS A 139 12.27 0.35 2.24
CA LYS A 139 13.34 0.74 1.32
C LYS A 139 12.81 1.79 0.35
N THR A 140 13.70 2.65 -0.12
CA THR A 140 13.37 3.68 -1.10
C THR A 140 14.27 3.53 -2.30
N GLU A 141 13.68 3.29 -3.45
CA GLU A 141 14.35 3.26 -4.75
C GLU A 141 14.06 4.59 -5.45
N ALA A 142 15.11 5.34 -5.80
CA ALA A 142 14.99 6.63 -6.46
C ALA A 142 15.83 6.66 -7.73
N GLU A 143 15.18 6.70 -8.89
CA GLU A 143 15.83 6.70 -10.21
C GLU A 143 15.01 7.52 -11.21
N GLY A 144 15.67 8.30 -12.06
CA GLY A 144 15.02 9.02 -13.16
C GLY A 144 13.95 10.04 -12.72
N GLY A 145 14.05 10.57 -11.50
CA GLY A 145 13.04 11.48 -10.92
C GLY A 145 11.80 10.78 -10.35
N ARG A 146 11.76 9.44 -10.39
CA ARG A 146 10.75 8.63 -9.70
C ARG A 146 11.27 8.19 -8.33
N THR A 147 10.38 8.14 -7.35
CA THR A 147 10.63 7.61 -6.02
C THR A 147 9.62 6.51 -5.71
N ILE A 148 10.10 5.28 -5.50
CA ILE A 148 9.26 4.17 -5.07
C ILE A 148 9.67 3.74 -3.66
N HIS A 149 8.70 3.71 -2.75
CA HIS A 149 8.88 3.14 -1.43
C HIS A 149 8.46 1.67 -1.43
N VAL A 150 9.40 0.76 -1.19
CA VAL A 150 9.13 -0.66 -1.00
C VAL A 150 8.85 -0.91 0.48
N VAL A 151 7.63 -1.36 0.77
CA VAL A 151 7.08 -1.52 2.11
C VAL A 151 6.83 -3.00 2.36
N GLY A 152 7.63 -3.63 3.22
CA GLY A 152 7.41 -5.01 3.63
C GLY A 152 6.26 -5.13 4.64
N ALA A 153 5.38 -6.13 4.46
CA ALA A 153 4.27 -6.45 5.36
C ALA A 153 4.23 -7.94 5.70
#